data_AF-A0A1V4X8C9-F1
#
_entry.id   AF-A0A1V4X8C9-F1
#
_cell.length_a   1.000
_cell.length_b   1.000
_cell.length_c   1.000
_cell.angle_alpha   90.00
_cell.angle_beta   90.00
_cell.angle_gamma   90.00
#
_symmetry.space_group_name_H-M   'P 1'
#
loop_
_entity.id
_entity.type
_entity.pdbx_description
1 polymer ?
#
loop_
_entity_poly.entity_id
_entity_poly.type
_entity_poly.pdbx_seq_one_letter_code
_entity_poly.pdbx_strand_id
1 'polypeptide(L)'
;MKSKKFWVPVLLVVFALGAAACGSAKKEAATTAIKAAEDSWNAVKAEVVKYIPDQAKGVDDGIKAAKENFDKGNFDAALETAKVIPDRVKALVAAAAAKKAEMAKAWEEMSGGLPKMLDAIKSRLDILSQSRKLPAGLDKEKLEGAKGGYETAAKMWEEAKAAFAGGNATDALAKGKTVKEKAVEVMTALGMQVPAAAAPAPKG
;
A
#
# COMPACT_ATOMS: atom_id res chain seq x y z
N MET A 1 21.88 -54.60 62.50
CA MET A 1 20.48 -54.37 62.08
C MET A 1 20.43 -53.04 61.33
N LYS A 2 20.28 -53.09 60.00
CA LYS A 2 19.08 -52.65 59.26
C LYS A 2 18.89 -51.11 59.35
N SER A 3 19.54 -50.36 58.47
CA SER A 3 19.02 -49.92 57.15
C SER A 3 18.02 -48.76 57.22
N LYS A 4 18.37 -47.63 56.58
CA LYS A 4 17.50 -46.96 55.58
C LYS A 4 18.26 -45.88 54.81
N LYS A 5 18.89 -46.37 53.74
CA LYS A 5 19.60 -45.67 52.66
C LYS A 5 18.60 -45.08 51.64
N PHE A 6 17.52 -44.44 52.12
CA PHE A 6 16.34 -44.12 51.29
C PHE A 6 15.96 -42.64 51.22
N TRP A 7 16.83 -41.73 51.69
CA TRP A 7 16.57 -40.28 51.73
C TRP A 7 17.43 -39.49 50.72
N VAL A 8 17.70 -40.09 49.57
CA VAL A 8 18.37 -39.46 48.43
C VAL A 8 17.58 -39.58 47.11
N PRO A 9 16.73 -40.62 46.86
CA PRO A 9 16.03 -40.70 45.57
C PRO A 9 14.74 -39.84 45.50
N VAL A 10 14.16 -39.43 46.64
CA VAL A 10 12.90 -38.64 46.66
C VAL A 10 13.14 -37.16 46.28
N LEU A 11 14.33 -36.62 46.58
CA LEU A 11 14.68 -35.23 46.27
C LEU A 11 15.04 -35.00 44.79
N LEU A 12 15.46 -36.05 44.08
CA LEU A 12 15.73 -36.02 42.64
C LEU A 12 14.46 -36.14 41.77
N VAL A 13 13.42 -36.83 42.27
CA VAL A 13 12.14 -36.96 41.55
C VAL A 13 11.32 -35.66 41.63
N VAL A 14 11.37 -34.93 42.74
CA VAL A 14 10.65 -33.64 42.89
C VAL A 14 11.28 -32.51 42.06
N PHE A 15 12.60 -32.51 41.85
CA PHE A 15 13.26 -31.53 40.97
C PHE A 15 12.96 -31.80 39.47
N ALA A 16 12.76 -33.06 39.09
CA ALA A 16 12.34 -33.44 37.73
C ALA A 16 10.87 -33.09 37.42
N LEU A 17 9.97 -33.09 38.42
CA LEU A 17 8.59 -32.61 38.24
C LEU A 17 8.47 -31.08 38.21
N GLY A 18 9.43 -30.33 38.78
CA GLY A 18 9.47 -28.87 38.69
C GLY A 18 9.81 -28.34 37.29
N ALA A 19 10.62 -29.07 36.52
CA ALA A 19 10.95 -28.72 35.14
C ALA A 19 9.77 -28.89 34.16
N ALA A 20 8.86 -29.84 34.43
CA ALA A 20 7.65 -30.05 33.64
C ALA A 20 6.61 -28.93 33.84
N ALA A 21 6.58 -28.27 35.00
CA ALA A 21 5.68 -27.15 35.28
C ALA A 21 6.08 -25.85 34.57
N CYS A 22 7.38 -25.65 34.29
CA CYS A 22 7.88 -24.47 33.57
C CYS A 22 7.64 -24.57 32.04
N GLY A 23 7.59 -25.78 31.49
CA GLY A 23 7.27 -26.01 30.07
C GLY A 23 5.80 -25.73 29.73
N SER A 24 4.86 -26.10 30.61
CA SER A 24 3.42 -25.87 30.40
C SER A 24 3.06 -24.38 30.41
N ALA A 25 3.63 -23.60 31.34
CA ALA A 25 3.39 -22.16 31.41
C ALA A 25 3.91 -21.41 30.17
N LYS A 26 5.10 -21.78 29.67
CA LYS A 26 5.68 -21.18 28.44
C LYS A 26 4.90 -21.54 27.19
N LYS A 27 4.44 -22.78 27.09
CA LYS A 27 3.58 -23.24 25.99
C LYS A 27 2.25 -22.50 25.97
N GLU A 28 1.60 -22.34 27.12
CA GLU A 28 0.35 -21.56 27.24
C GLU A 28 0.56 -20.07 26.90
N ALA A 29 1.62 -19.45 27.43
CA ALA A 29 1.96 -18.06 27.11
C ALA A 29 2.23 -17.86 25.62
N ALA A 30 3.00 -18.75 24.99
CA ALA A 30 3.25 -18.71 23.55
C ALA A 30 1.96 -18.90 22.74
N THR A 31 1.07 -19.80 23.16
CA THR A 31 -0.23 -20.04 22.51
C THR A 31 -1.10 -18.79 22.55
N THR A 32 -1.23 -18.16 23.72
CA THR A 32 -2.00 -16.92 23.88
C THR A 32 -1.39 -15.77 23.07
N ALA A 33 -0.06 -15.63 23.06
CA ALA A 33 0.62 -14.59 22.29
C ALA A 33 0.45 -14.77 20.78
N ILE A 34 0.58 -16.01 20.27
CA ILE A 34 0.35 -16.31 18.85
C ILE A 34 -1.10 -15.98 18.48
N LYS A 35 -2.06 -16.41 19.30
CA LYS A 35 -3.47 -16.10 19.05
C LYS A 35 -3.74 -14.59 19.05
N ALA A 36 -3.19 -13.85 20.01
CA ALA A 36 -3.31 -12.39 20.04
C ALA A 36 -2.68 -11.72 18.80
N ALA A 37 -1.53 -12.23 18.33
CA ALA A 37 -0.90 -11.77 17.10
C ALA A 37 -1.81 -12.01 15.88
N GLU A 38 -2.36 -13.22 15.73
CA GLU A 38 -3.29 -13.57 14.66
C GLU A 38 -4.56 -12.73 14.69
N ASP A 39 -5.21 -12.62 15.86
CA ASP A 39 -6.45 -11.86 16.01
C ASP A 39 -6.22 -10.38 15.69
N SER A 40 -5.13 -9.79 16.21
CA SER A 40 -4.78 -8.39 15.92
C SER A 40 -4.50 -8.16 14.44
N TRP A 41 -3.83 -9.10 13.76
CA TRP A 41 -3.51 -8.97 12.35
C TRP A 41 -4.73 -9.17 11.46
N ASN A 42 -5.50 -10.22 11.70
CA ASN A 42 -6.69 -10.55 10.90
C ASN A 42 -7.73 -9.43 10.95
N ALA A 43 -7.84 -8.71 12.07
CA ALA A 43 -8.75 -7.56 12.21
C ALA A 43 -8.44 -6.40 11.24
N VAL A 44 -7.18 -6.23 10.82
CA VAL A 44 -6.76 -5.06 10.03
C VAL A 44 -6.10 -5.41 8.70
N LYS A 45 -5.76 -6.68 8.47
CA LYS A 45 -5.01 -7.17 7.30
C LYS A 45 -5.56 -6.63 5.98
N ALA A 46 -6.88 -6.71 5.79
CA ALA A 46 -7.51 -6.28 4.54
C ALA A 46 -7.28 -4.79 4.24
N GLU A 47 -7.43 -3.91 5.24
CA GLU A 47 -7.21 -2.46 5.07
C GLU A 47 -5.72 -2.15 4.94
N VAL A 48 -4.85 -2.79 5.71
CA VAL A 48 -3.39 -2.56 5.64
C VAL A 48 -2.81 -2.99 4.30
N VAL A 49 -3.17 -4.18 3.82
CA VAL A 49 -2.69 -4.72 2.52
C VAL A 49 -3.10 -3.84 1.34
N LYS A 50 -4.24 -3.13 1.45
CA LYS A 50 -4.71 -2.23 0.39
C LYS A 50 -3.75 -1.07 0.11
N TYR A 51 -3.03 -0.57 1.11
CA TYR A 51 -2.16 0.61 0.96
C TYR A 51 -0.68 0.29 1.07
N ILE A 52 -0.30 -0.72 1.88
CA ILE A 52 1.10 -1.05 2.18
C ILE A 52 1.36 -2.56 2.15
N PRO A 53 1.11 -3.25 1.02
CA PRO A 53 1.19 -4.71 0.90
C PRO A 53 2.58 -5.26 1.24
N ASP A 54 3.66 -4.56 0.88
CA ASP A 54 5.03 -5.01 1.17
C ASP A 54 5.33 -4.99 2.66
N GLN A 55 4.81 -4.00 3.41
CA GLN A 55 4.99 -3.91 4.85
C GLN A 55 4.09 -4.91 5.59
N ALA A 56 2.88 -5.19 5.07
CA ALA A 56 1.96 -6.20 5.56
C ALA A 56 2.59 -7.61 5.61
N LYS A 57 3.38 -7.95 4.58
CA LYS A 57 4.05 -9.25 4.47
C LYS A 57 4.94 -9.57 5.68
N GLY A 58 5.59 -8.57 6.26
CA GLY A 58 6.45 -8.75 7.43
C GLY A 58 5.72 -9.26 8.68
N VAL A 59 4.41 -8.97 8.81
CA VAL A 59 3.58 -9.50 9.91
C VAL A 59 3.16 -10.95 9.63
N ASP A 60 2.74 -11.27 8.40
CA ASP A 60 2.45 -12.65 8.01
C ASP A 60 3.67 -13.57 8.23
N ASP A 61 4.85 -13.12 7.81
CA ASP A 61 6.10 -13.86 7.98
C ASP A 61 6.47 -14.01 9.49
N GLY A 62 6.19 -12.98 10.31
CA GLY A 62 6.39 -13.03 11.76
C GLY A 62 5.45 -14.02 12.48
N ILE A 63 4.17 -14.05 12.11
CA ILE A 63 3.20 -15.02 12.64
C ILE A 63 3.62 -16.44 12.25
N LYS A 64 4.03 -16.64 10.99
CA LYS A 64 4.55 -17.93 10.51
C LYS A 64 5.78 -18.38 11.32
N ALA A 65 6.75 -17.49 11.52
CA ALA A 65 7.95 -17.80 12.30
C ALA A 65 7.62 -18.14 13.78
N ALA A 66 6.65 -17.46 14.39
CA ALA A 66 6.21 -17.77 15.75
C ALA A 66 5.60 -19.18 15.84
N LYS A 67 4.75 -19.57 14.87
CA LYS A 67 4.18 -20.92 14.78
C LYS A 67 5.24 -21.99 14.55
N GLU A 68 6.18 -21.75 13.63
CA GLU A 68 7.27 -22.70 13.37
C GLU A 68 8.15 -22.93 14.61
N ASN A 69 8.42 -21.87 15.39
CA ASN A 69 9.11 -22.01 16.67
C ASN A 69 8.28 -22.82 17.68
N PHE A 70 6.97 -22.57 17.74
CA PHE A 70 6.07 -23.32 18.62
C PHE A 70 6.04 -24.82 18.29
N ASP A 71 5.93 -25.16 17.00
CA ASP A 71 5.88 -26.56 16.51
C ASP A 71 7.20 -27.32 16.78
N LYS A 72 8.33 -26.60 16.76
CA LYS A 72 9.65 -27.14 17.10
C LYS A 72 9.87 -27.27 18.62
N GLY A 73 8.91 -26.84 19.45
CA GLY A 73 9.04 -26.81 20.91
C GLY A 73 9.85 -25.62 21.46
N ASN A 74 10.22 -24.66 20.60
CA ASN A 74 10.94 -23.44 20.97
C ASN A 74 9.97 -22.39 21.52
N PHE A 75 9.29 -22.69 22.64
CA PHE A 75 8.20 -21.85 23.16
C PHE A 75 8.65 -20.44 23.57
N ASP A 76 9.87 -20.28 24.07
CA ASP A 76 10.42 -18.95 24.38
C ASP A 76 10.58 -18.12 23.11
N ALA A 77 11.17 -18.67 22.05
CA ALA A 77 11.32 -17.98 20.78
C ALA A 77 9.97 -17.67 20.10
N ALA A 78 9.00 -18.59 20.24
CA ALA A 78 7.64 -18.39 19.76
C ALA A 78 6.96 -17.21 20.49
N LEU A 79 7.04 -17.16 21.82
CA LEU A 79 6.52 -16.08 22.63
C LEU A 79 7.18 -14.73 22.31
N GLU A 80 8.51 -14.68 22.24
CA GLU A 80 9.26 -13.45 21.92
C GLU A 80 8.90 -12.93 20.52
N THR A 81 8.75 -13.82 19.54
CA THR A 81 8.36 -13.44 18.18
C THR A 81 6.91 -12.96 18.14
N ALA A 82 6.00 -13.64 18.84
CA ALA A 82 4.57 -13.33 18.79
C ALA A 82 4.21 -12.05 19.57
N LYS A 83 4.81 -11.82 20.74
CA LYS A 83 4.40 -10.72 21.64
C LYS A 83 4.61 -9.32 21.04
N VAL A 84 5.54 -9.17 20.09
CA VAL A 84 5.83 -7.88 19.43
C VAL A 84 4.91 -7.59 18.24
N ILE A 85 4.18 -8.61 17.75
CA ILE A 85 3.35 -8.48 16.55
C ILE A 85 2.21 -7.48 16.74
N PRO A 86 1.44 -7.48 17.86
CA PRO A 86 0.37 -6.50 18.06
C PRO A 86 0.83 -5.04 17.94
N ASP A 87 2.03 -4.71 18.42
CA ASP A 87 2.57 -3.34 18.29
C ASP A 87 3.05 -3.03 16.87
N ARG A 88 3.61 -4.01 16.16
CA ARG A 88 3.89 -3.87 14.72
C ARG A 88 2.61 -3.64 13.93
N VAL A 89 1.54 -4.37 14.25
CA VAL A 89 0.21 -4.20 13.64
C VAL A 89 -0.30 -2.77 13.85
N LYS A 90 -0.22 -2.22 15.07
CA LYS A 90 -0.60 -0.81 15.33
C LYS A 90 0.23 0.18 14.48
N ALA A 91 1.53 -0.04 14.37
CA ALA A 91 2.40 0.79 13.54
C ALA A 91 2.01 0.71 12.05
N LEU A 92 1.66 -0.47 11.54
CA LEU A 92 1.17 -0.64 10.17
C LEU A 92 -0.18 0.03 9.95
N VAL A 93 -1.10 0.00 10.92
CA VAL A 93 -2.36 0.75 10.81
C VAL A 93 -2.10 2.25 10.68
N ALA A 94 -1.19 2.80 11.48
CA ALA A 94 -0.79 4.20 11.38
C ALA A 94 -0.14 4.52 10.03
N ALA A 95 0.76 3.65 9.55
CA ALA A 95 1.41 3.79 8.25
C ALA A 95 0.40 3.71 7.08
N ALA A 96 -0.59 2.80 7.15
CA ALA A 96 -1.65 2.69 6.16
C ALA A 96 -2.53 3.95 6.15
N ALA A 97 -2.88 4.49 7.31
CA ALA A 97 -3.61 5.75 7.42
C ALA A 97 -2.81 6.94 6.84
N ALA A 98 -1.51 7.01 7.12
CA ALA A 98 -0.62 8.01 6.53
C ALA A 98 -0.57 7.87 5.00
N LYS A 99 -0.42 6.65 4.48
CA LYS A 99 -0.40 6.38 3.04
C LYS A 99 -1.71 6.79 2.36
N LYS A 100 -2.85 6.51 3.00
CA LYS A 100 -4.17 6.95 2.53
C LYS A 100 -4.27 8.47 2.48
N ALA A 101 -3.77 9.17 3.50
CA ALA A 101 -3.76 10.64 3.52
C ALA A 101 -2.83 11.23 2.43
N GLU A 102 -1.65 10.64 2.20
CA GLU A 102 -0.77 11.03 1.08
C GLU A 102 -1.46 10.88 -0.27
N MET A 103 -2.13 9.75 -0.50
CA MET A 103 -2.86 9.50 -1.75
C MET A 103 -4.02 10.49 -1.95
N ALA A 104 -4.74 10.83 -0.87
CA ALA A 104 -5.80 11.84 -0.92
C ALA A 104 -5.26 13.22 -1.32
N LYS A 105 -4.15 13.66 -0.69
CA LYS A 105 -3.49 14.92 -1.05
C LYS A 105 -3.01 14.93 -2.50
N ALA A 106 -2.35 13.86 -2.94
CA ALA A 106 -1.90 13.74 -4.32
C ALA A 106 -3.08 13.82 -5.32
N TRP A 107 -4.23 13.27 -4.95
CA TRP A 107 -5.45 13.38 -5.76
C TRP A 107 -6.04 14.80 -5.75
N GLU A 108 -6.06 15.48 -4.61
CA GLU A 108 -6.53 16.87 -4.51
C GLU A 108 -5.69 17.80 -5.40
N GLU A 109 -4.36 17.68 -5.33
CA GLU A 109 -3.44 18.46 -6.17
C GLU A 109 -3.69 18.21 -7.67
N MET A 110 -3.83 16.92 -8.02
CA MET A 110 -4.06 16.50 -9.39
C MET A 110 -5.42 16.94 -9.93
N SER A 111 -6.48 16.78 -9.14
CA SER A 111 -7.86 17.17 -9.50
C SER A 111 -8.08 18.67 -9.50
N GLY A 112 -7.25 19.46 -8.82
CA GLY A 112 -7.23 20.92 -8.93
C GLY A 112 -6.56 21.45 -10.21
N GLY A 113 -5.67 20.67 -10.83
CA GLY A 113 -4.86 21.09 -11.99
C GLY A 113 -5.29 20.48 -13.32
N LEU A 114 -5.55 19.17 -13.36
CA LEU A 114 -5.84 18.44 -14.60
C LEU A 114 -7.07 18.93 -15.36
N PRO A 115 -8.22 19.20 -14.71
CA PRO A 115 -9.39 19.72 -15.41
C PRO A 115 -9.08 21.01 -16.18
N LYS A 116 -8.32 21.94 -15.58
CA LYS A 116 -7.94 23.20 -16.22
C LYS A 116 -7.07 22.98 -17.45
N MET A 117 -6.20 21.97 -17.43
CA MET A 117 -5.37 21.59 -18.58
C MET A 117 -6.23 21.03 -19.71
N LEU A 118 -7.17 20.13 -19.39
CA LEU A 118 -8.11 19.58 -20.36
C LEU A 118 -9.01 20.67 -20.95
N ASP A 119 -9.51 21.61 -20.15
CA ASP A 119 -10.32 22.74 -20.62
C ASP A 119 -9.52 23.65 -21.57
N ALA A 120 -8.25 23.93 -21.26
CA ALA A 120 -7.40 24.73 -22.13
C ALA A 120 -7.14 24.04 -23.48
N ILE A 121 -6.90 22.73 -23.47
CA ILE A 121 -6.75 21.92 -24.69
C ILE A 121 -8.05 21.97 -25.50
N LYS A 122 -9.20 21.74 -24.86
CA LYS A 122 -10.50 21.80 -25.51
C LYS A 122 -10.73 23.14 -26.18
N SER A 123 -10.50 24.24 -25.46
CA SER A 123 -10.63 25.59 -26.00
C SER A 123 -9.75 25.80 -27.23
N ARG A 124 -8.50 25.33 -27.19
CA ARG A 124 -7.58 25.41 -28.34
C ARG A 124 -8.05 24.59 -29.52
N LEU A 125 -8.52 23.35 -29.29
CA LEU A 125 -9.09 22.49 -30.33
C LEU A 125 -10.31 23.14 -30.99
N ASP A 126 -11.22 23.70 -30.20
CA ASP A 126 -12.43 24.35 -30.70
C ASP A 126 -12.06 25.56 -31.58
N ILE A 127 -11.13 26.42 -31.13
CA ILE A 127 -10.63 27.56 -31.93
C ILE A 127 -10.00 27.09 -33.25
N LEU A 128 -9.14 26.07 -33.20
CA LEU A 128 -8.45 25.57 -34.39
C LEU A 128 -9.40 24.88 -35.38
N SER A 129 -10.44 24.22 -34.88
CA SER A 129 -11.46 23.58 -35.73
C SER A 129 -12.27 24.58 -36.56
N GLN A 130 -12.41 25.81 -36.06
CA GLN A 130 -13.12 26.91 -36.73
C GLN A 130 -12.20 27.78 -37.60
N SER A 131 -10.88 27.63 -37.48
CA SER A 131 -9.93 28.46 -38.22
C SER A 131 -9.80 28.03 -39.68
N ARG A 132 -9.83 29.01 -40.60
CA ARG A 132 -9.51 28.76 -42.03
C ARG A 132 -8.02 28.55 -42.30
N LYS A 133 -7.14 28.96 -41.38
CA LYS A 133 -5.68 28.81 -41.48
C LYS A 133 -5.13 28.24 -40.17
N LEU A 134 -4.41 27.13 -40.26
CA LEU A 134 -3.76 26.51 -39.10
C LEU A 134 -2.43 27.22 -38.78
N PRO A 135 -2.00 27.24 -37.51
CA PRO A 135 -0.67 27.70 -37.13
C PRO A 135 0.43 26.94 -37.87
N ALA A 136 1.59 27.58 -38.07
CA ALA A 136 2.73 26.94 -38.70
C ALA A 136 3.14 25.66 -37.95
N GLY A 137 3.36 24.56 -38.70
CA GLY A 137 3.71 23.25 -38.15
C GLY A 137 2.53 22.37 -37.72
N LEU A 138 1.30 22.91 -37.73
CA LEU A 138 0.06 22.16 -37.50
C LEU A 138 -0.67 21.91 -38.83
N ASP A 139 -0.93 20.65 -39.13
CA ASP A 139 -1.76 20.22 -40.26
C ASP A 139 -3.06 19.58 -39.74
N LYS A 140 -3.93 19.17 -40.67
CA LYS A 140 -5.22 18.56 -40.32
C LYS A 140 -5.05 17.23 -39.58
N GLU A 141 -4.06 16.42 -39.98
CA GLU A 141 -3.82 15.11 -39.39
C GLU A 141 -3.39 15.23 -37.93
N LYS A 142 -2.47 16.15 -37.63
CA LYS A 142 -2.06 16.48 -36.26
C LYS A 142 -3.20 17.05 -35.43
N LEU A 143 -4.08 17.86 -36.02
CA LEU A 143 -5.25 18.40 -35.32
C LEU A 143 -6.27 17.30 -34.99
N GLU A 144 -6.53 16.38 -35.92
CA GLU A 144 -7.39 15.20 -35.69
C GLU A 144 -6.79 14.26 -34.64
N GLY A 145 -5.49 13.99 -34.72
CA GLY A 145 -4.76 13.21 -33.71
C GLY A 145 -4.82 13.85 -32.32
N ALA A 146 -4.63 15.17 -32.23
CA ALA A 146 -4.77 15.93 -30.99
C ALA A 146 -6.19 15.86 -30.42
N LYS A 147 -7.22 15.89 -31.27
CA LYS A 147 -8.62 15.72 -30.86
C LYS A 147 -8.88 14.32 -30.29
N GLY A 148 -8.44 13.26 -30.98
CA GLY A 148 -8.57 11.89 -30.48
C GLY A 148 -7.79 11.65 -29.17
N GLY A 149 -6.60 12.25 -29.06
CA GLY A 149 -5.80 12.24 -27.83
C GLY A 149 -6.51 12.93 -26.67
N TYR A 150 -7.11 14.10 -26.92
CA TYR A 150 -7.94 14.81 -25.94
C TYR A 150 -9.15 13.99 -25.50
N GLU A 151 -9.93 13.42 -26.42
CA GLU A 151 -11.11 12.62 -26.09
C GLU A 151 -10.73 11.39 -25.23
N THR A 152 -9.62 10.74 -25.57
CA THR A 152 -9.07 9.64 -24.77
C THR A 152 -8.66 10.10 -23.37
N ALA A 153 -7.97 11.24 -23.26
CA ALA A 153 -7.54 11.80 -21.97
C ALA A 153 -8.75 12.22 -21.12
N ALA A 154 -9.75 12.86 -21.71
CA ALA A 154 -10.98 13.26 -21.03
C ALA A 154 -11.76 12.05 -20.48
N LYS A 155 -11.91 11.00 -21.30
CA LYS A 155 -12.55 9.75 -20.84
C LYS A 155 -11.78 9.10 -19.70
N MET A 156 -10.46 9.00 -19.82
CA MET A 156 -9.61 8.41 -18.77
C MET A 156 -9.63 9.24 -17.48
N TRP A 157 -9.82 10.56 -17.57
CA TRP A 157 -10.03 11.42 -16.42
C TRP A 157 -11.35 11.13 -15.69
N GLU A 158 -12.43 10.90 -16.42
CA GLU A 158 -13.70 10.44 -15.81
C GLU A 158 -13.54 9.08 -15.13
N GLU A 159 -12.83 8.14 -15.75
CA GLU A 159 -12.53 6.84 -15.16
C GLU A 159 -11.65 6.97 -13.90
N ALA A 160 -10.71 7.91 -13.88
CA ALA A 160 -9.88 8.20 -12.71
C ALA A 160 -10.74 8.74 -11.55
N LYS A 161 -11.65 9.67 -11.83
CA LYS A 161 -12.59 10.20 -10.83
C LYS A 161 -13.50 9.11 -10.27
N ALA A 162 -14.01 8.23 -11.12
CA ALA A 162 -14.83 7.09 -10.71
C ALA A 162 -14.03 6.11 -9.83
N ALA A 163 -12.78 5.80 -10.21
CA ALA A 163 -11.90 4.95 -9.40
C ALA A 163 -11.63 5.57 -8.02
N PHE A 164 -11.38 6.88 -7.94
CA PHE A 164 -11.16 7.56 -6.66
C PHE A 164 -12.41 7.55 -5.79
N ALA A 165 -13.57 7.87 -6.36
CA ALA A 165 -14.87 7.82 -5.66
C ALA A 165 -15.21 6.40 -5.17
N GLY A 166 -14.82 5.38 -5.95
CA GLY A 166 -14.92 3.97 -5.55
C GLY A 166 -13.89 3.52 -4.51
N GLY A 167 -13.06 4.43 -3.98
CA GLY A 167 -12.04 4.14 -2.98
C GLY A 167 -10.81 3.41 -3.52
N ASN A 168 -10.61 3.37 -4.84
CA ASN A 168 -9.43 2.84 -5.50
C ASN A 168 -8.46 3.99 -5.86
N ALA A 169 -7.85 4.59 -4.84
CA ALA A 169 -6.95 5.73 -5.00
C ALA A 169 -5.69 5.38 -5.83
N THR A 170 -5.20 4.14 -5.75
CA THR A 170 -4.04 3.68 -6.52
C THR A 170 -4.31 3.73 -8.03
N ASP A 171 -5.42 3.17 -8.48
CA ASP A 171 -5.83 3.19 -9.89
C ASP A 171 -6.16 4.63 -10.35
N ALA A 172 -6.85 5.41 -9.52
CA ALA A 172 -7.17 6.79 -9.82
C ALA A 172 -5.92 7.65 -10.06
N LEU A 173 -4.93 7.56 -9.17
CA LEU A 173 -3.67 8.28 -9.30
C LEU A 173 -2.86 7.81 -10.50
N ALA A 174 -2.87 6.51 -10.81
CA ALA A 174 -2.21 5.98 -12.00
C ALA A 174 -2.84 6.54 -13.29
N LYS A 175 -4.18 6.45 -13.43
CA LYS A 175 -4.92 7.03 -14.57
C LYS A 175 -4.72 8.53 -14.69
N GLY A 176 -4.80 9.27 -13.58
CA GLY A 176 -4.60 10.71 -13.60
C GLY A 176 -3.18 11.13 -14.02
N LYS A 177 -2.14 10.35 -13.68
CA LYS A 177 -0.78 10.55 -14.24
C LYS A 177 -0.76 10.34 -15.76
N THR A 178 -1.37 9.27 -16.26
CA THR A 178 -1.47 9.02 -17.71
C THR A 178 -2.26 10.12 -18.42
N VAL A 179 -3.32 10.65 -17.82
CA VAL A 179 -4.08 11.80 -18.34
C VAL A 179 -3.16 13.02 -18.43
N LYS A 180 -2.36 13.30 -17.39
CA LYS A 180 -1.38 14.40 -17.40
C LYS A 180 -0.40 14.28 -18.56
N GLU A 181 0.17 13.11 -18.75
CA GLU A 181 1.12 12.83 -19.84
C GLU A 181 0.48 13.05 -21.22
N LYS A 182 -0.70 12.46 -21.46
CA LYS A 182 -1.45 12.63 -22.71
C LYS A 182 -1.85 14.08 -22.94
N ALA A 183 -2.26 14.80 -21.90
CA ALA A 183 -2.61 16.20 -22.01
C ALA A 183 -1.39 17.05 -22.42
N VAL A 184 -0.21 16.78 -21.86
CA VAL A 184 1.06 17.43 -22.26
C VAL A 184 1.44 17.11 -23.71
N GLU A 185 1.28 15.87 -24.16
CA GLU A 185 1.49 15.48 -25.56
C GLU A 185 0.56 16.26 -26.50
N VAL A 186 -0.73 16.33 -26.17
CA VAL A 186 -1.72 17.07 -26.96
C VAL A 186 -1.43 18.57 -26.95
N MET A 187 -1.10 19.16 -25.80
CA MET A 187 -0.69 20.57 -25.72
C MET A 187 0.50 20.85 -26.64
N THR A 188 1.51 19.97 -26.63
CA THR A 188 2.70 20.10 -27.49
C THR A 188 2.34 20.00 -28.97
N ALA A 189 1.49 19.03 -29.35
CA ALA A 189 1.01 18.88 -30.72
C ALA A 189 0.22 20.11 -31.21
N LEU A 190 -0.50 20.77 -30.31
CA LEU A 190 -1.27 22.00 -30.60
C LEU A 190 -0.44 23.29 -30.52
N GLY A 191 0.86 23.19 -30.22
CA GLY A 191 1.75 24.33 -30.06
C GLY A 191 1.42 25.20 -28.84
N MET A 192 0.78 24.62 -27.83
CA MET A 192 0.49 25.29 -26.56
C MET A 192 1.72 25.24 -25.65
N GLN A 193 1.89 26.27 -24.82
CA GLN A 193 2.90 26.23 -23.77
C GLN A 193 2.46 25.23 -22.68
N VAL A 194 3.33 24.25 -22.40
CA VAL A 194 3.12 23.31 -21.30
C VAL A 194 3.43 24.03 -19.97
N PRO A 195 2.51 24.06 -18.99
CA PRO A 195 2.78 24.64 -17.69
C PRO A 195 4.00 23.98 -17.02
N ALA A 196 4.89 24.77 -16.40
CA ALA A 196 6.12 24.24 -15.80
C ALA A 196 5.87 23.12 -14.77
N ALA A 197 4.77 23.20 -14.01
CA ALA A 197 4.33 22.15 -13.06
C ALA A 197 3.88 20.83 -13.74
N ALA A 198 3.76 20.82 -15.06
CA ALA A 198 3.36 19.69 -15.87
C ALA A 198 4.47 19.14 -16.79
N ALA A 199 5.60 19.83 -16.89
CA ALA A 199 6.75 19.33 -17.62
C ALA A 199 7.28 18.04 -16.96
N PRO A 200 7.70 17.02 -17.75
CA PRO A 200 8.38 15.85 -17.19
C PRO A 200 9.63 16.31 -16.44
N ALA A 201 9.90 15.71 -15.28
CA ALA A 201 11.10 16.03 -14.51
C ALA A 201 12.36 15.82 -15.39
N PRO A 202 13.37 16.70 -15.32
CA PRO A 202 14.59 16.52 -16.09
C PRO A 202 15.19 15.16 -15.76
N LYS A 203 15.48 14.36 -16.78
CA LYS A 203 16.24 13.12 -16.63
C LYS A 203 17.65 13.52 -16.19
N GLY A 204 17.95 13.35 -14.90
CA GLY A 204 19.29 13.42 -14.34
C GLY A 204 20.10 12.18 -14.67
#